data_AF-A0AAV8T9Z3-F1
#
_entry.id   AF-A0AAV8T9Z3-F1
#
_cell.length_a   1.000
_cell.length_b   1.000
_cell.length_c   1.000
_cell.angle_alpha   90.00
_cell.angle_beta   90.00
_cell.angle_gamma   90.00
#
_symmetry.space_group_name_H-M   'P 1'
#
loop_
_entity.id
_entity.type
_entity.pdbx_description
1 polymer ?
#
loop_
_entity_poly.entity_id
_entity_poly.type
_entity_poly.pdbx_seq_one_letter_code
_entity_poly.pdbx_strand_id
1 'polypeptide(L)'
;MVDFSGMVDDKFLERLGLEKGTRKIINHEERGRVLRAMDGCSYKAAAGGSLSNSLVALARLGCKPVGGPPLNVAMTGSVGSDPLGGFYRCKWAILLYIK
;
A
#
# COMPACT_ATOMS: atom_id res chain seq x y z
N MET A 1 -0.75 -4.08 -2.75
CA MET A 1 -0.68 -4.03 -1.28
C MET A 1 -1.48 -2.84 -0.79
N VAL A 2 -2.02 -2.86 0.43
CA VAL A 2 -2.73 -1.71 1.01
C VAL A 2 -2.00 -1.30 2.28
N ASP A 3 -1.59 -0.04 2.33
CA ASP A 3 -0.86 0.56 3.44
C ASP A 3 -1.85 1.25 4.35
N PHE A 4 -1.75 0.99 5.66
CA PHE A 4 -2.48 1.68 6.70
C PHE A 4 -1.50 2.56 7.48
N SER A 5 -1.75 3.86 7.51
CA SER A 5 -0.90 4.83 8.20
C SER A 5 -1.70 5.64 9.19
N GLY A 6 -1.25 5.72 10.43
CA GLY A 6 -1.85 6.54 11.49
C GLY A 6 -0.77 7.08 12.42
N MET A 7 -1.02 8.22 13.03
CA MET A 7 -0.17 8.75 14.10
C MET A 7 -0.52 8.03 15.39
N VAL A 8 0.48 7.48 16.08
CA VAL A 8 0.33 6.74 17.33
C VAL A 8 1.33 7.24 18.36
N ASP A 9 1.02 7.07 19.64
CA ASP A 9 1.90 7.43 20.74
C ASP A 9 2.81 6.24 21.14
N ASP A 10 3.76 6.51 22.03
CA ASP A 10 4.73 5.50 22.49
C ASP A 10 4.04 4.39 23.29
N LYS A 11 2.98 4.73 24.03
CA LYS A 11 2.16 3.77 24.78
C LYS A 11 1.50 2.75 23.86
N PHE A 12 1.05 3.16 22.68
CA PHE A 12 0.49 2.27 21.67
C PHE A 12 1.53 1.25 21.20
N LEU A 13 2.76 1.70 20.94
CA LEU A 13 3.86 0.85 20.49
C LEU A 13 4.28 -0.14 21.57
N GLU A 14 4.46 0.32 22.81
CA GLU A 14 4.78 -0.52 23.97
C GLU A 14 3.72 -1.61 24.20
N ARG A 15 2.43 -1.24 24.17
CA ARG A 15 1.31 -2.18 24.33
C ARG A 15 1.31 -3.30 23.29
N LEU A 16 1.82 -3.03 22.09
CA LEU A 16 1.91 -4.00 21.00
C LEU A 16 3.31 -4.63 20.87
N GLY A 17 4.27 -4.26 21.71
CA GLY A 17 5.66 -4.73 21.64
C GLY A 17 6.35 -4.34 20.32
N LEU A 18 6.03 -3.16 19.78
CA LEU A 18 6.60 -2.65 18.53
C LEU A 18 7.75 -1.69 18.80
N GLU A 19 8.90 -1.94 18.16
CA GLU A 19 10.07 -1.06 18.25
C GLU A 19 10.05 0.01 17.16
N LYS A 20 10.26 1.27 17.56
CA LYS A 20 10.30 2.41 16.63
C LYS A 20 11.40 2.26 15.59
N GLY A 21 11.11 2.70 14.36
CA GLY A 21 12.09 2.72 13.27
C GLY A 21 12.42 1.34 12.67
N THR A 22 11.75 0.28 13.11
CA THR A 22 11.97 -1.07 12.59
C THR A 22 10.99 -1.45 11.49
N ARG A 23 11.37 -2.43 10.68
CA ARG A 23 10.49 -3.12 9.73
C ARG A 23 10.45 -4.59 10.09
N LYS A 24 9.27 -5.09 10.46
CA LYS A 24 9.06 -6.49 10.82
C LYS A 24 8.00 -7.12 9.92
N ILE A 25 8.28 -8.32 9.41
CA ILE A 25 7.25 -9.18 8.81
C ILE A 25 6.50 -9.85 9.96
N ILE A 26 5.18 -9.73 9.94
CA ILE A 26 4.31 -10.25 10.99
C ILE A 26 3.38 -11.33 10.43
N ASN A 27 2.98 -12.27 11.28
CA ASN A 27 2.03 -13.30 10.90
C ASN A 27 0.58 -12.78 10.90
N HIS A 28 -0.38 -13.65 10.56
CA HIS A 28 -1.79 -13.28 10.45
C HIS A 28 -2.42 -12.88 11.81
N GLU A 29 -2.00 -13.49 12.92
CA GLU A 29 -2.50 -13.17 14.26
C GLU A 29 -2.00 -11.82 14.74
N GLU A 30 -0.68 -11.59 14.65
CA GLU A 30 -0.03 -10.31 14.99
C GLU A 30 -0.65 -9.17 14.17
N ARG A 31 -0.82 -9.38 12.86
CA ARG A 31 -1.51 -8.43 11.98
C ARG A 31 -2.92 -8.11 12.46
N GLY A 32 -3.68 -9.12 12.87
CA GLY A 32 -5.03 -8.94 13.42
C GLY A 32 -5.03 -8.13 14.73
N ARG A 33 -4.04 -8.33 15.61
CA ARG A 33 -3.89 -7.56 16.85
C ARG A 33 -3.60 -6.09 16.57
N VAL A 34 -2.68 -5.81 15.64
CA VAL A 34 -2.33 -4.43 15.24
C VAL A 34 -3.54 -3.73 14.61
N LEU A 35 -4.21 -4.37 13.64
CA LEU A 35 -5.37 -3.76 12.97
C LEU A 35 -6.52 -3.48 13.94
N ARG A 36 -6.80 -4.38 14.90
CA ARG A 36 -7.80 -4.13 15.96
C ARG A 36 -7.41 -2.98 16.87
N ALA A 37 -6.12 -2.86 17.22
CA ALA A 37 -5.66 -1.74 18.05
C ALA A 37 -5.76 -0.40 17.31
N MET A 38 -5.62 -0.40 15.98
CA MET A 38 -5.83 0.77 15.12
C MET A 38 -7.31 1.13 14.93
N ASP A 39 -8.23 0.20 15.23
CA ASP A 39 -9.67 0.45 15.14
C ASP A 39 -10.08 1.49 16.20
N GLY A 40 -10.65 2.61 15.76
CA GLY A 40 -10.92 3.78 16.59
C GLY A 40 -9.82 4.86 16.60
N CYS A 41 -8.64 4.60 16.02
CA CYS A 41 -7.65 5.64 15.74
C CYS A 41 -7.92 6.32 14.40
N SER A 42 -7.50 7.58 14.24
CA SER A 42 -7.47 8.21 12.92
C SER A 42 -6.35 7.59 12.09
N TYR A 43 -6.72 6.78 11.09
CA TYR A 43 -5.79 6.21 10.13
C TYR A 43 -6.26 6.44 8.71
N LYS A 44 -5.30 6.40 7.78
CA LYS A 44 -5.51 6.51 6.35
C LYS A 44 -5.13 5.20 5.69
N ALA A 45 -6.05 4.65 4.90
CA ALA A 45 -5.75 3.60 3.95
C ALA A 45 -5.26 4.22 2.63
N ALA A 46 -4.16 3.71 2.11
CA ALA A 46 -3.63 4.05 0.80
C ALA A 46 -3.23 2.76 0.09
N ALA A 47 -3.37 2.75 -1.23
CA ALA A 47 -2.89 1.61 -1.98
C ALA A 47 -1.38 1.81 -2.17
N GLY A 48 -0.60 0.77 -1.88
CA GLY A 48 0.84 0.83 -1.73
C GLY A 48 1.57 -0.36 -2.33
N GLY A 49 2.84 -0.48 -1.96
CA GLY A 49 3.80 -1.40 -2.56
C GLY A 49 4.92 -0.63 -3.24
N SER A 50 6.17 -1.06 -3.00
CA SER A 50 7.35 -0.39 -3.54
C SER A 50 7.32 -0.32 -5.07
N LEU A 51 7.07 -1.45 -5.73
CA LEU A 51 6.97 -1.53 -7.19
C LEU A 51 5.84 -0.62 -7.72
N SER A 52 4.63 -0.73 -7.19
CA SER A 52 3.49 0.09 -7.60
C SER A 52 3.81 1.58 -7.50
N ASN A 53 4.38 2.00 -6.37
CA ASN A 53 4.76 3.40 -6.14
C ASN A 53 5.84 3.88 -7.14
N SER A 54 6.86 3.07 -7.40
CA SER A 54 7.90 3.38 -8.39
C SER A 54 7.32 3.48 -9.80
N LEU A 55 6.41 2.58 -10.19
CA LEU A 55 5.79 2.59 -11.51
C LEU A 55 4.85 3.80 -11.71
N VAL A 56 4.13 4.23 -10.67
CA VAL A 56 3.35 5.48 -10.74
C VAL A 56 4.25 6.70 -10.84
N ALA A 57 5.36 6.74 -10.10
CA ALA A 57 6.33 7.82 -10.22
C ALA A 57 6.90 7.86 -11.65
N LEU A 58 7.28 6.69 -12.19
CA LEU A 58 7.79 6.55 -13.55
C LEU A 58 6.76 6.99 -14.60
N ALA A 59 5.50 6.56 -14.48
CA ALA A 59 4.44 6.97 -15.39
C ALA A 59 4.26 8.51 -15.35
N ARG A 60 4.16 9.10 -14.16
CA ARG A 60 3.97 10.56 -14.01
C ARG A 60 5.12 11.38 -14.57
N LEU A 61 6.36 10.92 -14.40
CA LEU A 61 7.55 11.60 -14.91
C LEU A 61 7.74 11.37 -16.41
N GLY A 62 7.47 10.14 -16.89
CA GLY A 62 7.63 9.73 -18.29
C GLY A 62 6.51 10.18 -19.23
N CYS A 63 5.39 10.70 -18.71
CA CYS A 63 4.32 11.29 -19.54
C CYS A 63 4.71 12.60 -20.23
N LYS A 64 5.78 13.28 -19.80
CA LYS A 64 6.32 14.47 -20.48
C LYS A 64 7.51 14.06 -21.35
N PRO A 65 7.32 13.86 -22.66
CA PRO A 65 8.41 13.44 -23.54
C PRO A 65 9.47 14.54 -23.64
N VAL A 66 10.72 14.22 -23.30
CA VAL A 66 11.89 15.02 -23.66
C VAL A 66 12.48 14.42 -24.93
N GLY A 67 11.85 14.70 -26.06
CA GLY A 67 12.34 14.31 -27.39
C GLY A 67 12.12 12.84 -27.80
N GLY A 68 11.17 12.11 -27.20
CA GLY A 68 10.86 10.71 -27.53
C GLY A 68 9.36 10.37 -27.44
N PRO A 69 8.95 9.14 -27.79
CA PRO A 69 7.57 8.69 -27.66
C PRO A 69 7.13 8.63 -26.18
N PRO A 70 5.82 8.76 -25.89
CA PRO A 70 5.30 8.70 -24.53
C PRO A 70 5.58 7.34 -23.87
N LEU A 71 5.99 7.35 -22.60
CA LEU A 71 6.26 6.14 -21.84
C LEU A 71 4.95 5.53 -21.31
N ASN A 72 4.67 4.30 -21.72
CA ASN A 72 3.54 3.52 -21.21
C ASN A 72 4.03 2.54 -20.14
N VAL A 73 3.39 2.57 -18.98
CA VAL A 73 3.73 1.71 -17.84
C VAL A 73 2.52 0.82 -17.52
N ALA A 74 2.76 -0.48 -17.44
CA ALA A 74 1.78 -1.46 -17.01
C ALA A 74 2.30 -2.25 -15.81
N MET A 75 1.38 -2.75 -14.98
CA MET A 75 1.69 -3.59 -13.84
C MET A 75 0.74 -4.78 -13.79
N THR A 76 1.28 -5.95 -13.48
CA THR A 76 0.51 -7.15 -13.17
C THR A 76 0.81 -7.62 -11.75
N GLY A 77 -0.15 -8.30 -11.13
CA GLY A 77 -0.02 -8.84 -9.79
C GLY A 77 -1.31 -9.46 -9.30
N SER A 78 -1.20 -10.33 -8.30
CA SER A 78 -2.36 -10.96 -7.68
C SER A 78 -3.12 -9.93 -6.82
N VAL A 79 -4.45 -9.93 -6.97
CA VAL A 79 -5.36 -9.10 -6.18
C VAL A 79 -6.50 -9.98 -5.68
N GLY A 80 -6.77 -9.94 -4.38
CA GLY A 80 -7.86 -10.70 -3.78
C GLY A 80 -9.25 -10.22 -4.20
N SER A 81 -10.24 -11.08 -3.97
CA SER A 81 -11.67 -10.78 -4.14
C SER A 81 -12.33 -10.25 -2.84
N ASP A 82 -11.52 -9.73 -1.93
CA ASP A 82 -11.93 -9.17 -0.64
C ASP A 82 -12.03 -7.62 -0.70
N PRO A 83 -12.53 -6.95 0.36
CA PRO A 83 -12.66 -5.49 0.39
C PRO A 83 -11.34 -4.72 0.17
N LEU A 84 -10.18 -5.25 0.60
CA LEU A 84 -8.88 -4.62 0.33
C LEU A 84 -8.50 -4.75 -1.15
N GLY A 85 -8.82 -5.89 -1.77
CA GLY A 85 -8.71 -6.07 -3.21
C GLY A 85 -9.58 -5.09 -3.99
N GLY A 86 -10.84 -4.88 -3.55
CA GLY A 86 -11.72 -3.86 -4.10
C GLY A 86 -11.14 -2.44 -3.96
N PHE A 87 -10.68 -2.09 -2.76
CA PHE A 87 -10.01 -0.81 -2.49
C PHE A 87 -8.78 -0.59 -3.39
N TYR A 88 -7.96 -1.62 -3.58
CA TYR A 88 -6.77 -1.55 -4.43
C TYR A 88 -7.14 -1.29 -5.89
N ARG A 89 -8.15 -2.00 -6.43
CA ARG A 89 -8.63 -1.80 -7.82
C ARG A 89 -9.18 -0.40 -8.06
N CYS A 90 -9.97 0.14 -7.13
CA CYS A 90 -10.51 1.50 -7.26
C CYS A 90 -9.42 2.59 -7.28
N LYS A 91 -8.28 2.34 -6.64
CA LYS A 91 -7.16 3.31 -6.54
C LYS A 91 -6.16 3.18 -7.71
N TRP A 92 -6.05 2.00 -8.33
CA TRP A 92 -5.05 1.71 -9.36
C TRP A 92 -5.69 1.23 -10.66
N ALA A 93 -5.91 2.15 -11.60
CA ALA A 93 -6.30 1.86 -12.98
C ALA A 93 -5.08 1.54 -13.89
N ILE A 94 -4.07 0.82 -13.37
CA ILE A 94 -2.88 0.36 -14.12
C ILE A 94 -2.85 -1.17 -14.25
N LEU A 95 -3.88 -1.87 -13.76
CA LEU A 95 -3.96 -3.33 -13.89
C LEU A 95 -4.44 -3.73 -15.29
N LEU A 96 -3.57 -4.41 -16.05
CA LEU A 96 -4.02 -5.27 -17.14
C LEU A 96 -4.65 -6.52 -16.54
N TYR A 97 -5.94 -6.70 -16.81
CA TYR A 97 -6.70 -7.92 -16.54
C TYR A 97 -6.15 -9.03 -17.45
N ILE A 98 -5.50 -10.04 -16.89
CA ILE A 98 -5.36 -11.34 -17.56
C ILE A 98 -6.51 -12.20 -17.01
N LYS A 99 -7.49 -12.48 -17.88
CA LYS A 99 -8.55 -13.46 -17.66
C LYS A 99 -8.02 -14.86 -17.88
#